data_AF-A0A1D1Y4T3-F1
#
_entry.id   AF-A0A1D1Y4T3-F1
#
_cell.length_a   1.000
_cell.length_b   1.000
_cell.length_c   1.000
_cell.angle_alpha   90.00
_cell.angle_beta   90.00
_cell.angle_gamma   90.00
#
_symmetry.space_group_name_H-M   'P 1'
#
loop_
_entity.id
_entity.type
_entity.pdbx_description
1 polymer ?
#
loop_
_entity_poly.entity_id
_entity_poly.type
_entity_poly.pdbx_seq_one_letter_code
_entity_poly.pdbx_strand_id
1 'polypeptide(L)'
;MTSSRTAQGLRPRLPLLLSMALLLHACCAGGGLHPLVIVPGNGGNQLEARLTEEYTPSSLLCSLWPPRAGRGRGGEGWFRLWFDPSVLVSPLTKCFAERMTLRYRPELDDYRNAPGVATRVPYFGSTLGLLYLDPHLRHITEYMATLVRSLEDIGYEDGATLFGAPYDFRYGLAAEGHPCKVGSDYLRDLAVLVERASAANGGKPAILLCHSLGCLFALHLLHRNPPSWRRDHVRHLVALSPPWGGTVLEMLTFASGSTLGVPAVDPLLVRGEQRSSESNMWLLPSPRTFGGRPLVVTPGRNYSAGEVAEFLQDIGFGEGVVPYETRVMPMVAGGLPAPEV
;
A
#
# COMPACT_ATOMS: atom_id res chain seq x y z
N MET A 1 -45.55 31.96 -68.87
CA MET A 1 -44.72 32.64 -67.86
C MET A 1 -44.72 31.79 -66.60
N THR A 2 -43.71 30.94 -66.49
CA THR A 2 -43.47 30.01 -65.37
C THR A 2 -42.67 30.72 -64.28
N SER A 3 -43.11 30.66 -63.02
CA SER A 3 -42.25 30.95 -61.88
C SER A 3 -42.55 29.98 -60.74
N SER A 4 -41.65 29.01 -60.58
CA SER A 4 -41.58 28.04 -59.50
C SER A 4 -41.07 28.72 -58.22
N ARG A 5 -41.84 28.67 -57.13
CA ARG A 5 -41.33 29.00 -55.79
C ARG A 5 -40.58 27.78 -55.26
N THR A 6 -39.26 27.92 -55.17
CA THR A 6 -38.33 26.98 -54.54
C THR A 6 -38.54 26.96 -53.03
N ALA A 7 -38.82 25.77 -52.49
CA ALA A 7 -38.77 25.50 -51.06
C ALA A 7 -37.30 25.59 -50.59
N GLN A 8 -36.99 26.63 -49.81
CA GLN A 8 -35.70 26.71 -49.11
C GLN A 8 -35.71 25.73 -47.94
N GLY A 9 -35.15 24.54 -48.19
CA GLY A 9 -34.81 23.59 -47.14
C GLY A 9 -33.83 24.21 -46.15
N LEU A 10 -34.22 24.28 -44.89
CA LEU A 10 -33.38 24.71 -43.78
C LEU A 10 -32.27 23.66 -43.57
N ARG A 11 -31.13 23.84 -44.27
CA ARG A 11 -29.94 23.03 -43.99
C ARG A 11 -29.27 23.60 -42.72
N PRO A 12 -29.17 22.83 -41.62
CA PRO A 12 -28.46 23.30 -40.44
C PRO A 12 -27.02 23.61 -40.81
N ARG A 13 -26.54 24.80 -40.41
CA ARG A 13 -25.19 25.29 -40.71
C ARG A 13 -24.17 24.31 -40.12
N LEU A 14 -23.29 23.76 -40.95
CA LEU A 14 -22.18 22.87 -40.57
C LEU A 14 -21.44 23.28 -39.27
N PRO A 15 -21.15 24.57 -38.98
CA PRO A 15 -20.55 24.96 -37.71
C PRO A 15 -21.45 24.74 -36.49
N LEU A 16 -22.78 24.81 -36.64
CA LEU A 16 -23.75 24.56 -35.57
C LEU A 16 -23.81 23.06 -35.24
N LEU A 17 -23.70 22.20 -36.27
CA LEU A 17 -23.61 20.74 -36.10
C LEU A 17 -22.27 20.34 -35.46
N LEU A 18 -21.16 20.98 -35.82
CA LEU A 18 -19.86 20.77 -35.17
C LEU A 18 -19.87 21.24 -33.72
N SER A 19 -20.46 22.41 -33.41
CA SER A 19 -20.55 22.89 -32.02
C SER A 19 -21.47 22.01 -31.18
N MET A 20 -22.57 21.51 -31.76
CA MET A 20 -23.45 20.58 -31.06
C MET A 20 -22.79 19.21 -30.90
N ALA A 21 -22.00 18.74 -31.87
CA ALA A 21 -21.20 17.52 -31.78
C ALA A 21 -20.04 17.64 -30.78
N LEU A 22 -19.42 18.81 -30.64
CA LEU A 22 -18.40 19.12 -29.62
C LEU A 22 -19.01 19.28 -28.22
N LEU A 23 -20.19 19.88 -28.10
CA LEU A 23 -20.96 19.93 -26.85
C LEU A 23 -21.50 18.54 -26.47
N LEU A 24 -21.92 17.73 -27.45
CA LEU A 24 -22.28 16.33 -27.24
C LEU A 24 -21.04 15.47 -26.95
N HIS A 25 -19.86 15.71 -27.54
CA HIS A 25 -18.63 15.03 -27.15
C HIS A 25 -18.15 15.44 -25.75
N ALA A 26 -18.37 16.70 -25.35
CA ALA A 26 -18.12 17.17 -23.98
C ALA A 26 -19.16 16.62 -22.97
N CYS A 27 -20.41 16.39 -23.40
CA CYS A 27 -21.45 15.74 -22.59
C CYS A 27 -21.43 14.21 -22.64
N CYS A 28 -20.74 13.60 -23.62
CA CYS A 28 -20.66 12.15 -23.81
C CYS A 28 -19.27 11.56 -23.53
N ALA A 29 -18.31 12.37 -23.05
CA ALA A 29 -17.08 11.87 -22.45
C ALA A 29 -17.35 11.33 -21.04
N GLY A 30 -17.79 10.06 -20.97
CA GLY A 30 -17.75 9.24 -19.76
C GLY A 30 -19.10 9.01 -19.10
N GLY A 31 -19.75 7.90 -19.41
CA GLY A 31 -20.87 7.42 -18.60
C GLY A 31 -20.48 7.25 -17.12
N GLY A 32 -21.29 7.85 -16.23
CA GLY A 32 -21.74 7.28 -14.96
C GLY A 32 -20.75 7.06 -13.80
N LEU A 33 -19.53 6.58 -14.02
CA LEU A 33 -18.72 5.96 -12.97
C LEU A 33 -18.21 6.96 -11.92
N HIS A 34 -18.16 6.50 -10.67
CA HIS A 34 -17.42 7.17 -9.59
C HIS A 34 -15.93 6.81 -9.73
N PRO A 35 -15.01 7.76 -9.50
CA PRO A 35 -13.58 7.45 -9.54
C PRO A 35 -13.25 6.38 -8.49
N LEU A 36 -12.33 5.48 -8.79
CA LEU A 36 -11.94 4.39 -7.91
C LEU A 36 -10.47 4.51 -7.54
N VAL A 37 -10.18 4.47 -6.24
CA VAL A 37 -8.81 4.49 -5.70
C VAL A 37 -8.51 3.15 -5.04
N ILE A 38 -7.51 2.43 -5.55
CA ILE A 38 -7.06 1.14 -5.04
C ILE A 38 -5.93 1.34 -4.03
N VAL A 39 -6.11 0.86 -2.80
CA VAL A 39 -5.09 0.81 -1.75
C VAL A 39 -4.61 -0.64 -1.57
N PRO A 40 -3.35 -0.97 -1.91
CA PRO A 40 -2.84 -2.34 -1.84
C PRO A 40 -2.61 -2.82 -0.40
N GLY A 41 -2.32 -4.11 -0.22
CA GLY A 41 -1.96 -4.70 1.07
C GLY A 41 -0.45 -4.70 1.30
N ASN A 42 -0.04 -5.38 2.37
CA ASN A 42 1.38 -5.55 2.70
C ASN A 42 2.13 -6.26 1.57
N GLY A 43 3.26 -5.71 1.13
CA GLY A 43 4.02 -6.21 -0.02
C GLY A 43 3.31 -6.08 -1.37
N GLY A 44 2.17 -5.39 -1.45
CA GLY A 44 1.29 -5.35 -2.62
C GLY A 44 1.65 -4.29 -3.68
N ASN A 45 2.80 -3.64 -3.57
CA ASN A 45 3.29 -2.72 -4.58
C ASN A 45 4.80 -2.75 -4.70
N GLN A 46 5.32 -2.26 -5.82
CA GLN A 46 6.77 -2.11 -5.99
C GLN A 46 7.36 -1.14 -4.98
N LEU A 47 8.58 -1.42 -4.52
CA LEU A 47 9.39 -0.52 -3.69
C LEU A 47 10.76 -0.38 -4.32
N GLU A 48 11.27 0.84 -4.41
CA GLU A 48 12.61 1.13 -4.91
C GLU A 48 13.51 1.61 -3.77
N ALA A 49 14.81 1.34 -3.90
CA ALA A 49 15.82 1.81 -2.98
C ALA A 49 17.01 2.45 -3.70
N ARG A 50 17.73 3.30 -2.97
CA ARG A 50 19.00 3.88 -3.38
C ARG A 50 19.96 3.83 -2.19
N LEU A 51 21.19 3.37 -2.45
CA LEU A 51 22.25 3.30 -1.44
C LEU A 51 23.09 4.58 -1.48
N THR A 52 23.32 5.20 -0.32
CA THR A 52 24.18 6.38 -0.14
C THR A 52 25.57 5.99 0.36
N GLU A 53 26.45 6.96 0.57
CA GLU A 53 27.80 6.75 1.10
C GLU A 53 27.83 6.20 2.53
N GLU A 54 26.75 6.40 3.30
CA GLU A 54 26.62 5.88 4.67
C GLU A 54 26.30 4.38 4.71
N TYR A 55 25.98 3.76 3.56
CA TYR A 55 25.60 2.35 3.50
C TYR A 55 26.82 1.46 3.78
N THR A 56 26.78 0.73 4.88
CA THR A 56 27.83 -0.20 5.30
C THR A 56 27.36 -1.64 5.06
N PRO A 57 27.76 -2.27 3.94
CA PRO A 57 27.29 -3.61 3.58
C PRO A 57 27.83 -4.68 4.52
N SER A 58 27.00 -5.64 4.91
CA SER A 58 27.42 -6.79 5.73
C SER A 58 28.41 -7.74 5.03
N SER A 59 28.52 -7.66 3.70
CA SER A 59 29.44 -8.50 2.91
C SER A 59 29.86 -7.84 1.60
N LEU A 60 30.96 -8.33 1.02
CA LEU A 60 31.40 -7.93 -0.33
C LEU A 60 30.32 -8.22 -1.39
N LEU A 61 29.52 -9.26 -1.20
CA LEU A 61 28.42 -9.56 -2.12
C LEU A 61 27.35 -8.46 -2.07
N CYS A 62 26.99 -7.99 -0.87
CA CYS A 62 26.05 -6.89 -0.72
C CYS A 62 26.63 -5.57 -1.25
N SER A 63 27.94 -5.32 -1.14
CA SER A 63 28.50 -4.10 -1.74
C SER A 63 28.41 -4.09 -3.28
N LEU A 64 28.45 -5.26 -3.92
CA LEU A 64 28.43 -5.42 -5.37
C LEU A 64 27.02 -5.61 -5.97
N TRP A 65 26.05 -6.06 -5.18
CA TRP A 65 24.67 -6.32 -5.61
C TRP A 65 23.70 -5.21 -5.18
N PRO A 66 22.73 -4.77 -6.00
CA PRO A 66 22.59 -5.10 -7.41
C PRO A 66 23.74 -4.49 -8.24
N PRO A 67 24.08 -5.09 -9.40
CA PRO A 67 25.12 -4.57 -10.28
C PRO A 67 24.86 -3.10 -10.61
N ARG A 68 25.91 -2.31 -10.87
CA ARG A 68 25.76 -0.89 -11.24
C ARG A 68 24.83 -0.68 -12.45
N ALA A 69 24.74 -1.65 -13.35
CA ALA A 69 23.81 -1.67 -14.48
C ALA A 69 22.32 -1.90 -14.09
N GLY A 70 22.06 -2.42 -12.89
CA GLY A 70 20.73 -2.60 -12.29
C GLY A 70 20.25 -1.40 -11.44
N ARG A 71 21.08 -0.36 -11.30
CA ARG A 71 20.64 0.95 -10.80
C ARG A 71 19.92 1.65 -11.95
N GLY A 72 18.60 1.44 -12.04
CA GLY A 72 17.59 2.01 -12.94
C GLY A 72 18.03 3.01 -14.02
N ARG A 73 17.48 2.85 -15.22
CA ARG A 73 17.59 3.83 -16.31
C ARG A 73 17.02 5.19 -15.83
N GLY A 74 17.91 6.12 -15.51
CA GLY A 74 17.57 7.42 -14.91
C GLY A 74 18.75 8.12 -14.24
N GLY A 75 19.88 7.43 -14.02
CA GLY A 75 21.14 8.08 -13.59
C GLY A 75 21.22 8.46 -12.11
N GLU A 76 20.14 8.27 -11.33
CA GLU A 76 20.11 8.66 -9.91
C GLU A 76 20.41 7.54 -8.91
N GLY A 77 20.66 6.31 -9.36
CA GLY A 77 21.08 5.22 -8.49
C GLY A 77 19.96 4.38 -7.86
N TRP A 78 18.69 4.62 -8.21
CA TRP A 78 17.53 3.84 -7.73
C TRP A 78 17.46 2.45 -8.38
N PHE A 79 17.07 1.43 -7.63
CA PHE A 79 16.81 0.07 -8.11
C PHE A 79 15.58 -0.50 -7.41
N ARG A 80 14.96 -1.53 -7.98
CA ARG A 80 13.83 -2.23 -7.36
C ARG A 80 14.32 -3.01 -6.14
N LEU A 81 13.82 -2.65 -4.96
CA LEU A 81 14.05 -3.39 -3.72
C LEU A 81 13.01 -4.50 -3.55
N TRP A 82 11.76 -4.27 -3.97
CA TRP A 82 10.68 -5.24 -3.90
C TRP A 82 9.77 -5.18 -5.14
N PHE A 83 9.41 -6.31 -5.76
CA PHE A 83 9.98 -7.65 -5.59
C PHE A 83 11.21 -7.83 -6.48
N ASP A 84 12.26 -8.48 -5.98
CA ASP A 84 13.44 -8.83 -6.77
C ASP A 84 13.75 -10.33 -6.62
N PRO A 85 13.83 -11.11 -7.72
CA PRO A 85 14.00 -12.57 -7.65
C PRO A 85 15.35 -13.01 -7.07
N SER A 86 16.33 -12.10 -6.90
CA SER A 86 17.58 -12.43 -6.22
C SER A 86 17.39 -12.85 -4.77
N VAL A 87 16.25 -12.54 -4.15
CA VAL A 87 15.91 -13.04 -2.81
C VAL A 87 15.85 -14.57 -2.73
N LEU A 88 15.76 -15.28 -3.85
CA LEU A 88 15.82 -16.75 -3.93
C LEU A 88 17.24 -17.31 -3.73
N VAL A 89 18.26 -16.45 -3.79
CA VAL A 89 19.67 -16.83 -3.62
C VAL A 89 20.09 -16.43 -2.21
N SER A 90 20.25 -17.41 -1.30
CA SER A 90 20.46 -17.17 0.14
C SER A 90 21.47 -16.04 0.50
N PRO A 91 22.67 -15.95 -0.11
CA PRO A 91 23.57 -14.82 0.12
C PRO A 91 23.00 -13.44 -0.26
N LEU A 92 22.17 -13.36 -1.30
CA LEU A 92 21.50 -12.14 -1.76
C LEU A 92 20.23 -11.83 -0.93
N THR A 93 19.57 -12.85 -0.37
CA THR A 93 18.48 -12.69 0.61
C THR A 93 18.95 -11.86 1.80
N LYS A 94 20.19 -12.08 2.29
CA LYS A 94 20.77 -11.27 3.39
C LYS A 94 20.93 -9.81 3.00
N CYS A 95 21.37 -9.53 1.77
CA CYS A 95 21.50 -8.17 1.26
C CYS A 95 20.13 -7.49 1.11
N PHE A 96 19.12 -8.22 0.66
CA PHE A 96 17.74 -7.76 0.64
C PHE A 96 17.25 -7.41 2.05
N ALA A 97 17.35 -8.35 2.99
CA ALA A 97 16.91 -8.18 4.37
C ALA A 97 17.56 -6.95 5.02
N GLU A 98 18.87 -6.78 4.87
CA GLU A 98 19.63 -5.64 5.39
C GLU A 98 19.08 -4.29 4.88
N ARG A 99 18.68 -4.21 3.62
CA ARG A 99 18.18 -2.97 2.99
C ARG A 99 16.70 -2.73 3.22
N MET A 100 15.95 -3.81 3.36
CA MET A 100 14.52 -3.79 3.65
C MET A 100 14.25 -3.43 5.11
N THR A 101 15.20 -3.75 6.00
CA THR A 101 15.10 -3.51 7.46
C THR A 101 14.81 -2.05 7.78
N LEU A 102 13.81 -1.84 8.65
CA LEU A 102 13.60 -0.59 9.36
C LEU A 102 14.30 -0.62 10.72
N ARG A 103 14.58 0.55 11.28
CA ARG A 103 15.12 0.69 12.63
C ARG A 103 14.20 1.61 13.41
N TYR A 104 13.63 1.09 14.50
CA TYR A 104 13.00 1.93 15.50
C TYR A 104 14.08 2.81 16.15
N ARG A 105 13.82 4.12 16.23
CA ARG A 105 14.71 5.11 16.85
C ARG A 105 14.04 5.64 18.11
N PRO A 106 14.39 5.14 19.32
CA PRO A 106 13.77 5.60 20.57
C PRO A 106 13.82 7.11 20.76
N GLU A 107 14.88 7.76 20.29
CA GLU A 107 15.10 9.20 20.36
C GLU A 107 14.14 10.00 19.47
N LEU A 108 13.63 9.39 18.41
CA LEU A 108 12.61 9.99 17.54
C LEU A 108 11.21 9.47 17.85
N ASP A 109 11.13 8.37 18.59
CA ASP A 109 9.95 7.53 18.72
C ASP A 109 9.32 7.32 17.33
N ASP A 110 10.11 6.87 16.36
CA ASP A 110 9.65 6.60 14.99
C ASP A 110 10.60 5.62 14.29
N TYR A 111 10.15 5.03 13.20
CA TYR A 111 10.94 4.13 12.38
C TYR A 111 11.69 4.91 11.29
N ARG A 112 12.90 4.43 10.97
CA ARG A 112 13.72 4.95 9.87
C ARG A 112 14.25 3.79 9.03
N ASN A 113 14.56 4.07 7.78
CA ASN A 113 15.32 3.14 6.96
C ASN A 113 16.66 2.79 7.63
N ALA A 114 17.22 1.63 7.26
CA ALA A 114 18.60 1.31 7.57
C ALA A 114 19.57 2.44 7.13
N PRO A 115 20.65 2.70 7.89
CA PRO A 115 21.65 3.72 7.53
C PRO A 115 22.15 3.55 6.09
N GLY A 116 22.18 4.67 5.37
CA GLY A 116 22.55 4.70 3.96
C GLY A 116 21.55 4.10 2.97
N VAL A 117 20.33 3.77 3.39
CA VAL A 117 19.27 3.29 2.49
C VAL A 117 18.16 4.33 2.39
N ALA A 118 17.97 4.87 1.19
CA ALA A 118 16.79 5.65 0.84
C ALA A 118 15.78 4.74 0.13
N THR A 119 14.48 4.92 0.40
CA THR A 119 13.40 4.21 -0.28
C THR A 119 12.44 5.19 -0.95
N ARG A 120 11.80 4.74 -2.02
CA ARG A 120 10.68 5.47 -2.65
C ARG A 120 9.68 4.49 -3.23
N VAL A 121 8.46 4.97 -3.35
CA VAL A 121 7.34 4.22 -3.90
C VAL A 121 7.01 4.79 -5.28
N PRO A 122 7.19 4.04 -6.37
CA PRO A 122 6.87 4.53 -7.71
C PRO A 122 5.36 4.45 -7.99
N TYR A 123 4.93 5.17 -9.02
CA TYR A 123 3.57 5.10 -9.60
C TYR A 123 2.42 5.51 -8.68
N PHE A 124 2.64 6.40 -7.70
CA PHE A 124 1.52 6.95 -6.93
C PHE A 124 0.52 7.71 -7.83
N GLY A 125 -0.77 7.36 -7.72
CA GLY A 125 -1.83 7.84 -8.61
C GLY A 125 -2.08 6.95 -9.85
N SER A 126 -1.32 5.87 -10.02
CA SER A 126 -1.49 4.90 -11.10
C SER A 126 -1.49 3.47 -10.54
N THR A 127 -2.20 2.57 -11.21
CA THR A 127 -2.27 1.14 -10.89
C THR A 127 -1.02 0.37 -11.31
N LEU A 128 -0.12 0.95 -12.12
CA LEU A 128 1.08 0.30 -12.63
C LEU A 128 1.95 -0.33 -11.52
N GLY A 129 2.04 0.32 -10.37
CA GLY A 129 2.79 -0.19 -9.21
C GLY A 129 2.16 -1.40 -8.52
N LEU A 130 0.90 -1.71 -8.82
CA LEU A 130 0.07 -2.73 -8.17
C LEU A 130 -0.16 -3.98 -9.05
N LEU A 131 0.07 -3.88 -10.36
CA LEU A 131 -0.26 -4.96 -11.30
C LEU A 131 0.64 -6.19 -11.07
N TYR A 132 1.95 -5.97 -11.10
CA TYR A 132 2.98 -6.98 -10.98
C TYR A 132 4.09 -6.47 -10.06
N LEU A 133 4.51 -7.29 -9.10
CA LEU A 133 5.63 -6.94 -8.21
C LEU A 133 6.96 -6.95 -8.99
N ASP A 134 7.07 -7.77 -10.03
CA ASP A 134 8.11 -7.67 -11.06
C ASP A 134 7.48 -7.73 -12.47
N PRO A 135 7.45 -6.60 -13.22
CA PRO A 135 6.96 -6.56 -14.60
C PRO A 135 7.69 -7.48 -15.60
N HIS A 136 8.88 -7.97 -15.27
CA HIS A 136 9.60 -8.97 -16.06
C HIS A 136 9.13 -10.40 -15.77
N LEU A 137 8.44 -10.63 -14.65
CA LEU A 137 7.99 -11.93 -14.15
C LEU A 137 6.47 -11.94 -13.94
N ARG A 138 5.72 -11.47 -14.95
CA ARG A 138 4.27 -11.22 -14.85
C ARG A 138 3.45 -12.42 -14.40
N HIS A 139 3.80 -13.63 -14.87
CA HIS A 139 3.04 -14.85 -14.58
C HIS A 139 3.17 -15.37 -13.15
N ILE A 140 4.18 -14.89 -12.40
CA ILE A 140 4.46 -15.37 -11.04
C ILE A 140 4.40 -14.26 -9.99
N THR A 141 4.42 -13.00 -10.40
CA THR A 141 4.37 -11.83 -9.51
C THR A 141 3.12 -10.97 -9.72
N GLU A 142 2.12 -11.49 -10.42
CA GLU A 142 0.81 -10.85 -10.53
C GLU A 142 0.20 -10.65 -9.13
N TYR A 143 -0.29 -9.43 -8.89
CA TYR A 143 -1.00 -9.08 -7.66
C TYR A 143 -2.41 -8.55 -7.97
N MET A 144 -2.53 -7.36 -8.57
CA MET A 144 -3.84 -6.76 -8.89
C MET A 144 -4.16 -6.70 -10.39
N ALA A 145 -3.35 -7.31 -11.27
CA ALA A 145 -3.55 -7.19 -12.71
C ALA A 145 -4.91 -7.71 -13.19
N THR A 146 -5.37 -8.85 -12.69
CA THR A 146 -6.70 -9.39 -13.02
C THR A 146 -7.83 -8.47 -12.53
N LEU A 147 -7.72 -7.91 -11.32
CA LEU A 147 -8.71 -6.96 -10.79
C LEU A 147 -8.77 -5.69 -11.66
N VAL A 148 -7.61 -5.08 -11.92
CA VAL A 148 -7.51 -3.86 -12.72
C VAL A 148 -8.05 -4.07 -14.13
N ARG A 149 -7.70 -5.18 -14.78
CA ARG A 149 -8.24 -5.51 -16.11
C ARG A 149 -9.75 -5.66 -16.09
N SER A 150 -10.30 -6.30 -15.06
CA SER A 150 -11.76 -6.46 -14.93
C SER A 150 -12.47 -5.12 -14.74
N LEU A 151 -11.82 -4.15 -14.09
CA LEU A 151 -12.32 -2.78 -13.97
C LEU A 151 -12.20 -2.02 -15.30
N GLU A 152 -11.09 -2.17 -16.02
CA GLU A 152 -10.89 -1.57 -17.34
C GLU A 152 -11.91 -2.09 -18.36
N ASP A 153 -12.22 -3.38 -18.33
CA ASP A 153 -13.24 -4.02 -19.17
C ASP A 153 -14.66 -3.44 -18.97
N ILE A 154 -14.93 -2.82 -17.81
CA ILE A 154 -16.19 -2.13 -17.52
C ILE A 154 -16.10 -0.60 -17.66
N GLY A 155 -15.00 -0.09 -18.23
CA GLY A 155 -14.85 1.32 -18.62
C GLY A 155 -14.04 2.19 -17.66
N TYR A 156 -13.35 1.61 -16.66
CA TYR A 156 -12.34 2.34 -15.89
C TYR A 156 -11.06 2.56 -16.72
N GLU A 157 -10.32 3.63 -16.42
CA GLU A 157 -9.07 3.99 -17.11
C GLU A 157 -8.03 4.48 -16.09
N ASP A 158 -6.83 3.87 -16.14
CA ASP A 158 -5.71 4.20 -15.25
C ASP A 158 -5.30 5.67 -15.36
N GLY A 159 -5.16 6.34 -14.22
CA GLY A 159 -4.80 7.76 -14.15
C GLY A 159 -5.92 8.73 -14.52
N ALA A 160 -7.11 8.24 -14.91
CA ALA A 160 -8.26 9.09 -15.26
C ALA A 160 -9.48 8.83 -14.35
N THR A 161 -9.98 7.60 -14.31
CA THR A 161 -11.11 7.19 -13.45
C THR A 161 -10.70 6.12 -12.43
N LEU A 162 -9.55 5.49 -12.64
CA LEU A 162 -8.96 4.46 -11.79
C LEU A 162 -7.56 4.87 -11.35
N PHE A 163 -7.30 4.81 -10.06
CA PHE A 163 -6.05 5.27 -9.46
C PHE A 163 -5.50 4.22 -8.50
N GLY A 164 -4.18 4.05 -8.49
CA GLY A 164 -3.49 3.28 -7.47
C GLY A 164 -2.87 4.18 -6.41
N ALA A 165 -2.92 3.76 -5.15
CA ALA A 165 -2.28 4.43 -4.02
C ALA A 165 -1.24 3.50 -3.37
N PRO A 166 -0.13 3.16 -4.08
CA PRO A 166 0.96 2.40 -3.49
C PRO A 166 1.62 3.17 -2.34
N TYR A 167 2.20 2.46 -1.38
CA TYR A 167 2.88 3.07 -0.23
C TYR A 167 4.10 2.25 0.21
N ASP A 168 4.89 2.79 1.13
CA ASP A 168 6.00 2.04 1.73
C ASP A 168 5.40 1.13 2.80
N PHE A 169 5.02 -0.08 2.37
CA PHE A 169 4.25 -1.04 3.14
C PHE A 169 4.95 -1.56 4.40
N ARG A 170 6.22 -1.22 4.60
CA ARG A 170 6.97 -1.52 5.84
C ARG A 170 6.56 -0.61 7.01
N TYR A 171 6.09 0.60 6.70
CA TYR A 171 5.68 1.59 7.69
C TYR A 171 4.21 1.40 8.07
N GLY A 172 3.90 1.66 9.33
CA GLY A 172 2.55 1.62 9.88
C GLY A 172 2.07 3.00 10.29
N LEU A 173 1.08 3.00 11.16
CA LEU A 173 0.68 4.17 11.94
C LEU A 173 1.08 3.93 13.40
N ALA A 174 0.97 4.98 14.21
CA ALA A 174 1.19 4.90 15.65
C ALA A 174 0.01 5.53 16.41
N ALA A 175 -0.12 5.14 17.68
CA ALA A 175 -1.07 5.71 18.62
C ALA A 175 -0.97 7.23 18.71
N GLU A 176 -2.05 7.87 19.15
CA GLU A 176 -2.08 9.32 19.35
C GLU A 176 -0.93 9.77 20.28
N GLY A 177 -0.25 10.86 19.91
CA GLY A 177 0.93 11.35 20.62
C GLY A 177 2.26 10.80 20.11
N HIS A 178 2.26 9.74 19.31
CA HIS A 178 3.47 9.14 18.72
C HIS A 178 3.66 9.59 17.26
N PRO A 179 4.87 10.01 16.84
CA PRO A 179 5.11 10.35 15.45
C PRO A 179 5.15 9.09 14.58
N CYS A 180 4.54 9.18 13.40
CA CYS A 180 4.59 8.15 12.35
C CYS A 180 4.68 8.85 11.00
N LYS A 181 5.86 9.42 10.69
CA LYS A 181 6.00 10.40 9.60
C LYS A 181 5.59 9.82 8.24
N VAL A 182 6.12 8.65 7.88
CA VAL A 182 5.88 8.04 6.57
C VAL A 182 4.40 7.68 6.38
N GLY A 183 3.79 7.04 7.39
CA GLY A 183 2.36 6.69 7.36
C GLY A 183 1.45 7.92 7.33
N SER A 184 1.77 8.97 8.10
CA SER A 184 0.98 10.22 8.12
C SER A 184 1.12 11.02 6.83
N ASP A 185 2.31 11.06 6.24
CA ASP A 185 2.54 11.67 4.93
C ASP A 185 1.72 10.95 3.85
N TYR A 186 1.73 9.60 3.86
CA TYR A 186 0.92 8.81 2.95
C TYR A 186 -0.58 9.06 3.09
N LEU A 187 -1.13 9.13 4.31
CA LEU A 187 -2.56 9.43 4.51
C LEU A 187 -2.95 10.81 3.97
N ARG A 188 -2.06 11.81 4.09
CA ARG A 188 -2.27 13.13 3.51
C ARG A 188 -2.24 13.07 1.98
N ASP A 189 -1.28 12.38 1.39
CA ASP A 189 -1.18 12.23 -0.06
C ASP A 189 -2.36 11.43 -0.63
N LEU A 190 -2.86 10.44 0.12
CA LEU A 190 -4.06 9.68 -0.23
C LEU A 190 -5.32 10.56 -0.18
N ALA A 191 -5.47 11.43 0.83
CA ALA A 191 -6.58 12.40 0.87
C ALA A 191 -6.56 13.32 -0.36
N VAL A 192 -5.37 13.85 -0.71
CA VAL A 192 -5.19 14.69 -1.90
C VAL A 192 -5.49 13.91 -3.19
N LEU A 193 -5.12 12.64 -3.27
CA LEU A 193 -5.44 11.79 -4.43
C LEU A 193 -6.96 11.62 -4.58
N VAL A 194 -7.68 11.37 -3.48
CA VAL A 194 -9.13 11.23 -3.47
C VAL A 194 -9.81 12.53 -3.91
N GLU A 195 -9.37 13.68 -3.40
CA GLU A 195 -9.87 15.00 -3.79
C GLU A 195 -9.63 15.27 -5.28
N ARG A 196 -8.43 15.00 -5.78
CA ARG A 196 -8.08 15.16 -7.20
C ARG A 196 -8.86 14.22 -8.10
N ALA A 197 -9.01 12.97 -7.71
CA ALA A 197 -9.79 11.98 -8.43
C ALA A 197 -11.25 12.42 -8.51
N SER A 198 -11.82 12.89 -7.40
CA SER A 198 -13.17 13.46 -7.36
C SER A 198 -13.32 14.68 -8.27
N ALA A 199 -12.42 15.66 -8.15
CA ALA A 199 -12.46 16.88 -8.96
C ALA A 199 -12.33 16.60 -10.48
N ALA A 200 -11.40 15.71 -10.86
CA ALA A 200 -11.20 15.32 -12.27
C ALA A 200 -12.40 14.54 -12.84
N ASN A 201 -13.24 13.94 -11.99
CA ASN A 201 -14.38 13.12 -12.37
C ASN A 201 -15.72 13.82 -12.04
N GLY A 202 -15.79 15.13 -12.29
CA GLY A 202 -17.02 15.92 -12.18
C GLY A 202 -17.51 16.12 -10.75
N GLY A 203 -16.61 16.10 -9.77
CA GLY A 203 -16.94 16.24 -8.35
C GLY A 203 -17.63 15.02 -7.74
N LYS A 204 -17.66 13.88 -8.43
CA LYS A 204 -18.24 12.66 -7.87
C LYS A 204 -17.37 12.14 -6.72
N PRO A 205 -17.96 11.68 -5.60
CA PRO A 205 -17.18 11.08 -4.52
C PRO A 205 -16.54 9.76 -4.98
N ALA A 206 -15.32 9.47 -4.52
CA ALA A 206 -14.55 8.31 -4.94
C ALA A 206 -14.93 7.02 -4.19
N ILE A 207 -14.80 5.88 -4.85
CA ILE A 207 -14.84 4.56 -4.21
C ILE A 207 -13.42 4.22 -3.75
N LEU A 208 -13.25 3.96 -2.46
CA LEU A 208 -12.02 3.41 -1.93
C LEU A 208 -12.10 1.89 -1.96
N LEU A 209 -11.28 1.24 -2.78
CA LEU A 209 -11.11 -0.21 -2.78
C LEU A 209 -9.79 -0.54 -2.09
N CYS A 210 -9.84 -1.28 -0.99
CA CYS A 210 -8.64 -1.65 -0.26
C CYS A 210 -8.49 -3.16 -0.17
N HIS A 211 -7.25 -3.63 -0.02
CA HIS A 211 -6.96 -5.03 0.26
C HIS A 211 -6.06 -5.17 1.49
N SER A 212 -6.39 -6.12 2.38
CA SER A 212 -5.57 -6.50 3.53
C SER A 212 -5.12 -5.28 4.36
N LEU A 213 -3.83 -5.12 4.67
CA LEU A 213 -3.26 -3.97 5.39
C LEU A 213 -3.72 -2.60 4.85
N GLY A 214 -3.90 -2.48 3.54
CA GLY A 214 -4.36 -1.25 2.91
C GLY A 214 -5.71 -0.77 3.44
N CYS A 215 -6.55 -1.70 3.92
CA CYS A 215 -7.82 -1.36 4.52
C CYS A 215 -7.68 -0.67 5.87
N LEU A 216 -6.63 -0.96 6.63
CA LEU A 216 -6.36 -0.23 7.86
C LEU A 216 -5.99 1.23 7.55
N PHE A 217 -5.16 1.46 6.53
CA PHE A 217 -4.86 2.81 6.06
C PHE A 217 -6.11 3.54 5.53
N ALA A 218 -6.93 2.87 4.71
CA ALA A 218 -8.18 3.45 4.21
C ALA A 218 -9.14 3.81 5.35
N LEU A 219 -9.22 2.98 6.39
CA LEU A 219 -10.02 3.28 7.57
C LEU A 219 -9.48 4.49 8.35
N HIS A 220 -8.16 4.55 8.57
CA HIS A 220 -7.55 5.69 9.25
C HIS A 220 -7.63 6.98 8.45
N LEU A 221 -7.59 6.94 7.11
CA LEU A 221 -7.91 8.10 6.27
C LEU A 221 -9.30 8.64 6.63
N LEU A 222 -10.30 7.77 6.71
CA LEU A 222 -11.67 8.17 7.02
C LEU A 222 -11.79 8.76 8.43
N HIS A 223 -11.18 8.13 9.43
CA HIS A 223 -11.24 8.61 10.82
C HIS A 223 -10.50 9.92 11.06
N ARG A 224 -9.43 10.19 10.30
CA ARG A 224 -8.65 11.42 10.41
C ARG A 224 -9.25 12.59 9.62
N ASN A 225 -10.29 12.34 8.82
CA ASN A 225 -10.99 13.37 8.06
C ASN A 225 -12.38 13.65 8.64
N PRO A 226 -12.83 14.93 8.65
CA PRO A 226 -14.12 15.27 9.23
C PRO A 226 -15.28 14.62 8.46
N PRO A 227 -16.44 14.39 9.11
CA PRO A 227 -17.62 13.84 8.44
C PRO A 227 -18.05 14.57 7.16
N SER A 228 -17.82 15.89 7.07
CA SER A 228 -18.09 16.67 5.84
C SER A 228 -17.22 16.19 4.67
N TRP A 229 -15.91 16.08 4.89
CA TRP A 229 -14.98 15.60 3.87
C TRP A 229 -15.35 14.19 3.40
N ARG A 230 -15.69 13.29 4.33
CA ARG A 230 -16.12 11.92 3.99
C ARG A 230 -17.34 11.90 3.07
N ARG A 231 -18.38 12.69 3.39
CA ARG A 231 -19.59 12.78 2.56
C ARG A 231 -19.33 13.38 1.18
N ASP A 232 -18.43 14.36 1.11
CA ASP A 232 -18.17 15.09 -0.13
C ASP A 232 -17.26 14.29 -1.08
N HIS A 233 -16.34 13.48 -0.53
CA HIS A 233 -15.26 12.86 -1.31
C HIS A 233 -15.26 11.34 -1.33
N VAL A 234 -16.00 10.65 -0.47
CA VAL A 234 -15.99 9.17 -0.41
C VAL A 234 -17.40 8.62 -0.58
N ARG A 235 -17.56 7.77 -1.58
CA ARG A 235 -18.83 7.14 -1.93
C ARG A 235 -19.03 5.82 -1.20
N HIS A 236 -18.02 4.97 -1.26
CA HIS A 236 -18.02 3.64 -0.64
C HIS A 236 -16.60 3.27 -0.21
N LEU A 237 -16.49 2.49 0.87
CA LEU A 237 -15.31 1.71 1.20
C LEU A 237 -15.59 0.24 0.87
N VAL A 238 -14.89 -0.30 -0.12
CA VAL A 238 -14.91 -1.72 -0.47
C VAL A 238 -13.67 -2.38 0.10
N ALA A 239 -13.85 -3.14 1.19
CA ALA A 239 -12.75 -3.75 1.92
C ALA A 239 -12.60 -5.25 1.59
N LEU A 240 -11.47 -5.63 1.01
CA LEU A 240 -11.14 -7.02 0.66
C LEU A 240 -10.21 -7.62 1.71
N SER A 241 -10.69 -8.62 2.45
CA SER A 241 -9.95 -9.33 3.50
C SER A 241 -9.24 -8.42 4.53
N PRO A 242 -9.93 -7.42 5.12
CA PRO A 242 -9.30 -6.48 6.03
C PRO A 242 -8.95 -7.10 7.40
N PRO A 243 -7.70 -6.96 7.90
CA PRO A 243 -7.29 -7.48 9.21
C PRO A 243 -7.63 -6.48 10.33
N TRP A 244 -8.91 -6.12 10.50
CA TRP A 244 -9.35 -5.10 11.47
C TRP A 244 -8.82 -5.29 12.89
N GLY A 245 -8.65 -6.55 13.32
CA GLY A 245 -8.16 -6.92 14.64
C GLY A 245 -6.74 -7.49 14.64
N GLY A 246 -5.99 -7.33 13.55
CA GLY A 246 -4.73 -8.04 13.32
C GLY A 246 -4.93 -9.48 12.83
N THR A 247 -3.85 -10.26 12.78
CA THR A 247 -3.84 -11.65 12.32
C THR A 247 -2.93 -12.53 13.17
N VAL A 248 -3.32 -13.79 13.36
CA VAL A 248 -2.48 -14.79 14.06
C VAL A 248 -1.22 -15.15 13.26
N LEU A 249 -1.22 -14.90 11.94
CA LEU A 249 -0.08 -15.18 11.09
C LEU A 249 1.14 -14.33 11.46
N GLU A 250 0.95 -13.13 12.01
CA GLU A 250 2.08 -12.33 12.48
C GLU A 250 2.80 -12.99 13.67
N MET A 251 2.10 -13.70 14.55
CA MET A 251 2.78 -14.48 15.60
C MET A 251 3.73 -15.53 14.98
N LEU A 252 3.31 -16.19 13.89
CA LEU A 252 4.17 -17.12 13.15
C LEU A 252 5.34 -16.40 12.46
N THR A 253 5.07 -15.29 11.75
CA THR A 253 6.09 -14.46 11.09
C THR A 253 7.16 -14.02 12.09
N PHE A 254 6.77 -13.56 13.28
CA PHE A 254 7.71 -13.16 14.32
C PHE A 254 8.47 -14.35 14.90
N ALA A 255 7.84 -15.52 15.10
CA ALA A 255 8.52 -16.70 15.62
C ALA A 255 9.55 -17.30 14.63
N SER A 256 9.12 -17.61 13.41
CA SER A 256 9.89 -18.42 12.45
C SER A 256 10.25 -17.72 11.15
N GLY A 257 9.76 -16.50 10.93
CA GLY A 257 9.78 -15.87 9.61
C GLY A 257 8.69 -16.44 8.69
N SER A 258 8.40 -15.71 7.62
CA SER A 258 7.46 -16.11 6.57
C SER A 258 8.11 -15.99 5.20
N THR A 259 7.87 -16.93 4.29
CA THR A 259 8.34 -16.80 2.91
C THR A 259 7.36 -16.05 2.02
N LEU A 260 6.16 -15.71 2.53
CA LEU A 260 5.05 -15.14 1.74
C LEU A 260 4.74 -15.95 0.47
N GLY A 261 4.94 -17.27 0.52
CA GLY A 261 4.74 -18.17 -0.62
C GLY A 261 5.89 -18.22 -1.62
N VAL A 262 6.96 -17.44 -1.41
CA VAL A 262 8.17 -17.48 -2.25
C VAL A 262 8.94 -18.78 -1.98
N PRO A 263 9.13 -19.65 -3.00
CA PRO A 263 9.82 -20.92 -2.80
C PRO A 263 11.31 -20.72 -2.52
N ALA A 264 11.95 -21.69 -1.86
CA ALA A 264 13.40 -21.73 -1.63
C ALA A 264 14.02 -20.56 -0.82
N VAL A 265 13.21 -19.70 -0.21
CA VAL A 265 13.67 -18.71 0.78
C VAL A 265 13.74 -19.37 2.15
N ASP A 266 14.89 -19.24 2.83
CA ASP A 266 14.99 -19.58 4.25
C ASP A 266 14.27 -18.50 5.07
N PRO A 267 13.16 -18.83 5.74
CA PRO A 267 12.36 -17.85 6.47
C PRO A 267 13.16 -17.19 7.61
N LEU A 268 14.20 -17.84 8.15
CA LEU A 268 15.03 -17.26 9.20
C LEU A 268 15.95 -16.14 8.69
N LEU A 269 16.28 -16.13 7.39
CA LEU A 269 17.05 -15.05 6.78
C LEU A 269 16.22 -13.78 6.60
N VAL A 270 14.89 -13.93 6.46
CA VAL A 270 13.94 -12.84 6.27
C VAL A 270 13.17 -12.45 7.55
N ARG A 271 13.32 -13.22 8.62
CA ARG A 271 12.64 -12.96 9.89
C ARG A 271 13.07 -11.63 10.51
N GLY A 272 14.34 -11.27 10.35
CA GLY A 272 14.90 -10.05 10.93
C GLY A 272 14.24 -8.78 10.40
N GLU A 273 14.17 -8.61 9.08
CA GLU A 273 13.50 -7.44 8.49
C GLU A 273 11.99 -7.50 8.68
N GLN A 274 11.38 -8.69 8.70
CA GLN A 274 9.95 -8.85 8.95
C GLN A 274 9.58 -8.36 10.35
N ARG A 275 10.37 -8.73 11.38
CA ARG A 275 10.21 -8.20 12.75
C ARG A 275 10.41 -6.69 12.82
N SER A 276 11.27 -6.14 11.95
CA SER A 276 11.57 -4.72 11.93
C SER A 276 10.47 -3.84 11.31
N SER A 277 9.57 -4.42 10.53
CA SER A 277 8.50 -3.69 9.82
C SER A 277 7.45 -3.21 10.82
N GLU A 278 7.25 -1.89 10.91
CA GLU A 278 6.24 -1.27 11.77
C GLU A 278 4.83 -1.74 11.42
N SER A 279 4.55 -1.98 10.14
CA SER A 279 3.27 -2.53 9.69
C SER A 279 3.02 -3.95 10.19
N ASN A 280 4.05 -4.80 10.30
CA ASN A 280 3.91 -6.16 10.83
C ASN A 280 3.65 -6.13 12.33
N MET A 281 4.28 -5.20 13.06
CA MET A 281 3.94 -4.94 14.47
C MET A 281 2.47 -4.53 14.60
N TRP A 282 1.98 -3.65 13.74
CA TRP A 282 0.57 -3.21 13.73
C TRP A 282 -0.42 -4.34 13.45
N LEU A 283 0.00 -5.36 12.69
CA LEU A 283 -0.83 -6.52 12.34
C LEU A 283 -0.84 -7.64 13.39
N LEU A 284 -0.09 -7.49 14.49
CA LEU A 284 -0.17 -8.42 15.63
C LEU A 284 -1.61 -8.50 16.19
N PRO A 285 -2.03 -9.66 16.70
CA PRO A 285 -3.42 -9.92 17.05
C PRO A 285 -3.88 -9.07 18.25
N SER A 286 -5.00 -8.37 18.09
CA SER A 286 -5.62 -7.56 19.15
C SER A 286 -6.34 -8.43 20.18
N PRO A 287 -6.13 -8.20 21.50
CA PRO A 287 -6.90 -8.86 22.55
C PRO A 287 -8.41 -8.68 22.42
N ARG A 288 -8.85 -7.55 21.85
CA ARG A 288 -10.29 -7.28 21.65
C ARG A 288 -10.94 -8.26 20.67
N THR A 289 -10.19 -8.71 19.67
CA THR A 289 -10.70 -9.61 18.63
C THR A 289 -10.48 -11.08 18.99
N PHE A 290 -9.29 -11.40 19.50
CA PHE A 290 -8.88 -12.80 19.75
C PHE A 290 -9.12 -13.25 21.19
N GLY A 291 -9.39 -12.33 22.12
CA GLY A 291 -9.62 -12.62 23.54
C GLY A 291 -8.43 -13.34 24.18
N GLY A 292 -8.72 -14.16 25.20
CA GLY A 292 -7.73 -15.00 25.88
C GLY A 292 -7.47 -16.36 25.20
N ARG A 293 -7.87 -16.54 23.94
CA ARG A 293 -7.64 -17.81 23.23
C ARG A 293 -6.13 -18.01 23.03
N PRO A 294 -5.58 -19.21 23.31
CA PRO A 294 -4.22 -19.55 22.92
C PRO A 294 -4.03 -19.42 21.40
N LEU A 295 -3.08 -18.59 20.97
CA LEU A 295 -2.72 -18.36 19.56
C LEU A 295 -1.40 -19.05 19.19
N VAL A 296 -0.47 -19.10 20.14
CA VAL A 296 0.77 -19.89 20.03
C VAL A 296 0.78 -20.90 21.17
N VAL A 297 0.99 -22.17 20.84
CA VAL A 297 1.01 -23.28 21.80
C VAL A 297 2.38 -23.94 21.73
N THR A 298 3.04 -24.03 22.88
CA THR A 298 4.34 -24.71 23.01
C THR A 298 4.25 -25.76 24.13
N PRO A 299 5.24 -26.66 24.28
CA PRO A 299 5.24 -27.63 25.38
C PRO A 299 5.23 -27.01 26.79
N GLY A 300 5.80 -25.81 26.95
CA GLY A 300 5.98 -25.17 28.26
C GLY A 300 5.11 -23.95 28.53
N ARG A 301 4.56 -23.32 27.49
CA ARG A 301 3.77 -22.08 27.60
C ARG A 301 2.84 -21.88 26.40
N ASN A 302 1.69 -21.26 26.64
CA ASN A 302 0.80 -20.77 25.60
C ASN A 302 0.79 -19.24 25.63
N TYR A 303 0.57 -18.63 24.47
CA TYR A 303 0.46 -17.18 24.33
C TYR A 303 -0.87 -16.84 23.66
N SER A 304 -1.65 -15.99 24.31
CA SER A 304 -2.85 -15.34 23.76
C SER A 304 -2.50 -13.98 23.13
N ALA A 305 -3.49 -13.30 22.55
CA ALA A 305 -3.33 -11.93 22.07
C ALA A 305 -3.01 -10.93 23.20
N GLY A 306 -3.37 -11.24 24.45
CA GLY A 306 -3.01 -10.43 25.62
C GLY A 306 -1.56 -10.58 26.06
N GLU A 307 -0.83 -11.57 25.52
CA GLU A 307 0.52 -11.95 25.96
C GLU A 307 1.55 -11.76 24.83
N VAL A 308 1.26 -10.86 23.89
CA VAL A 308 2.15 -10.59 22.74
C VAL A 308 3.47 -9.99 23.21
N ALA A 309 3.48 -9.13 24.23
CA ALA A 309 4.71 -8.55 24.77
C ALA A 309 5.67 -9.64 25.30
N GLU A 310 5.14 -10.57 26.12
CA GLU A 310 5.91 -11.70 26.62
C GLU A 310 6.32 -12.65 25.50
N PHE A 311 5.45 -12.88 24.51
CA PHE A 311 5.80 -13.65 23.33
C PHE A 311 7.00 -13.03 22.57
N LEU A 312 7.00 -11.72 22.33
CA LEU A 312 8.12 -11.02 21.67
C LEU A 312 9.43 -11.17 22.46
N GLN A 313 9.34 -11.11 23.80
CA GLN A 313 10.49 -11.35 24.68
C GLN A 313 11.03 -12.79 24.53
N ASP A 314 10.15 -13.79 24.61
CA ASP A 314 10.51 -15.21 24.64
C ASP A 314 11.04 -15.73 23.29
N ILE A 315 10.66 -15.11 22.17
CA ILE A 315 11.24 -15.41 20.84
C ILE A 315 12.56 -14.65 20.55
N GLY A 316 13.11 -13.95 21.55
CA GLY A 316 14.34 -13.19 21.44
C GLY A 316 14.20 -11.90 20.62
N PHE A 317 13.05 -11.23 20.68
CA PHE A 317 12.79 -9.93 20.05
C PHE A 317 12.32 -8.88 21.07
N GLY A 318 13.03 -8.80 22.20
CA GLY A 318 12.69 -7.85 23.28
C GLY A 318 12.71 -6.38 22.86
N GLU A 319 13.50 -6.01 21.84
CA GLU A 319 13.51 -4.65 21.29
C GLU A 319 12.16 -4.22 20.67
N GLY A 320 11.30 -5.17 20.33
CA GLY A 320 9.95 -4.92 19.84
C GLY A 320 8.91 -4.65 20.92
N VAL A 321 9.18 -5.00 22.18
CA VAL A 321 8.18 -4.92 23.26
C VAL A 321 7.71 -3.49 23.47
N VAL A 322 8.64 -2.55 23.67
CA VAL A 322 8.30 -1.14 23.93
C VAL A 322 7.52 -0.52 22.76
N PRO A 323 7.97 -0.59 21.49
CA PRO A 323 7.18 -0.09 20.36
C PRO A 323 5.80 -0.72 20.25
N TYR A 324 5.67 -2.02 20.52
CA TYR A 324 4.38 -2.70 20.47
C TYR A 324 3.42 -2.15 21.54
N GLU A 325 3.85 -2.07 22.80
CA GLU A 325 3.01 -1.63 23.91
C GLU A 325 2.62 -0.16 23.83
N THR A 326 3.54 0.72 23.39
CA THR A 326 3.29 2.17 23.38
C THR A 326 2.67 2.67 22.08
N ARG A 327 3.10 2.13 20.93
CA ARG A 327 2.68 2.66 19.61
C ARG A 327 1.55 1.88 18.99
N VAL A 328 1.53 0.56 19.14
CA VAL A 328 0.57 -0.32 18.45
C VAL A 328 -0.64 -0.62 19.31
N MET A 329 -0.42 -1.13 20.52
CA MET A 329 -1.49 -1.60 21.41
C MET A 329 -2.60 -0.58 21.64
N PRO A 330 -2.31 0.73 21.86
CA PRO A 330 -3.37 1.71 22.07
C PRO A 330 -4.25 1.92 20.82
N MET A 331 -3.71 1.72 19.60
CA MET A 331 -4.50 1.80 18.37
C MET A 331 -5.48 0.63 18.23
N VAL A 332 -5.08 -0.57 18.66
CA VAL A 332 -5.83 -1.82 18.37
C VAL A 332 -6.67 -2.33 19.55
N ALA A 333 -6.34 -1.92 20.79
CA ALA A 333 -7.07 -2.33 22.00
C ALA A 333 -8.42 -1.62 22.14
N GLY A 334 -8.47 -0.32 21.81
CA GLY A 334 -9.68 0.51 21.83
C GLY A 334 -10.71 0.15 20.74
N GLY A 335 -10.34 -0.76 19.82
CA GLY A 335 -11.10 -1.14 18.63
C GLY A 335 -11.12 -0.03 17.59
N LEU A 336 -11.26 -0.44 16.33
CA LEU A 336 -11.36 0.50 15.23
C LEU A 336 -12.82 0.96 15.08
N PRO A 337 -13.13 2.27 15.14
CA PRO A 337 -14.48 2.76 14.93
C PRO A 337 -15.00 2.39 13.53
N ALA A 338 -16.31 2.37 13.36
CA ALA A 338 -16.90 2.16 12.03
C ALA A 338 -16.44 3.30 11.07
N PRO A 339 -16.29 3.03 9.76
CA PRO A 339 -15.83 4.02 8.79
C PRO A 339 -16.81 5.20 8.59
N GLU A 340 -18.11 5.00 8.89
CA GLU A 340 -19.23 5.96 8.69
C GLU A 340 -19.17 6.66 7.32
N VAL A 341 -19.16 5.86 6.25
CA VAL A 341 -19.20 6.30 4.84
C VAL A 341 -20.57 5.98 4.26
#